data_AF-A0A9W9BPK9-F1
#
_entry.id   AF-A0A9W9BPK9-F1
#
_cell.length_a   1.000
_cell.length_b   1.000
_cell.length_c   1.000
_cell.angle_alpha   90.00
_cell.angle_beta   90.00
_cell.angle_gamma   90.00
#
_symmetry.space_group_name_H-M   'P 1'
#
loop_
_entity.id
_entity.type
_entity.pdbx_description
1 polymer ?
#
loop_
_entity_poly.entity_id
_entity_poly.type
_entity_poly.pdbx_seq_one_letter_code
_entity_poly.pdbx_strand_id
1 'polypeptide(L)'
;MLSARGTAWTRYGYLHGKENAYDPVKNPKGDVILTNAFNWFIYEDLANFMNNHVCRKTAPILIDKCIINHHSKHELDKSLLTYGEGYTGTLRLRSAMAKHLNRHFHPAQPIDAEEITFTAGVTNINEVCALVICDPGDAIMLGKPIYGPFAKDFVMRTG
;
A
#
# COMPACT_ATOMS: atom_id res chain seq x y z
N MET A 1 -29.90 -0.59 -10.34
CA MET A 1 -29.09 0.10 -11.35
C MET A 1 -27.77 0.49 -10.71
N LEU A 2 -26.64 0.22 -11.35
CA LEU A 2 -25.35 0.75 -10.89
C LEU A 2 -25.28 2.24 -11.25
N SER A 3 -24.57 3.03 -10.45
CA SER A 3 -24.20 4.40 -10.84
C SER A 3 -23.36 4.37 -12.12
N ALA A 4 -23.23 5.51 -12.81
CA ALA A 4 -22.31 5.64 -13.94
C ALA A 4 -20.88 5.18 -13.55
N ARG A 5 -20.46 5.46 -12.32
CA ARG A 5 -19.18 4.99 -11.74
C ARG A 5 -19.17 3.47 -11.57
N GLY A 6 -20.18 2.90 -10.92
CA GLY A 6 -20.27 1.45 -10.72
C GLY A 6 -20.27 0.68 -12.04
N THR A 7 -20.87 1.25 -13.09
CA THR A 7 -20.87 0.69 -14.44
C THR A 7 -19.49 0.78 -15.12
N ALA A 8 -18.68 1.79 -14.82
CA ALA A 8 -17.30 1.86 -15.31
C ALA A 8 -16.44 0.76 -14.66
N TRP A 9 -16.61 0.50 -13.37
CA TRP A 9 -15.87 -0.52 -12.63
C TRP A 9 -16.05 -1.95 -13.14
N THR A 10 -17.22 -2.29 -13.70
CA THR A 10 -17.46 -3.64 -14.22
C THR A 10 -16.63 -3.99 -15.45
N ARG A 11 -16.03 -2.99 -16.12
CA ARG A 11 -15.22 -3.18 -17.33
C ARG A 11 -13.73 -3.39 -17.04
N TYR A 12 -13.31 -3.23 -15.79
CA TYR A 12 -11.90 -3.35 -15.40
C TYR A 12 -11.65 -4.69 -14.73
N GLY A 13 -11.04 -5.61 -15.47
CA GLY A 13 -10.56 -6.87 -14.93
C GLY A 13 -9.05 -6.87 -14.75
N TYR A 14 -8.60 -7.11 -13.52
CA TYR A 14 -7.27 -7.68 -13.30
C TYR A 14 -7.36 -9.19 -13.53
N LEU A 15 -6.27 -9.82 -14.00
CA LEU A 15 -6.09 -11.28 -14.18
C LEU A 15 -7.26 -12.13 -13.67
N HIS A 16 -8.15 -12.50 -14.60
CA HIS A 16 -9.30 -13.36 -14.33
C HIS A 16 -9.10 -14.71 -15.01
N GLY A 17 -9.49 -15.79 -14.33
CA GLY A 17 -9.51 -17.14 -14.88
C GLY A 17 -8.36 -18.02 -14.39
N LYS A 18 -8.22 -19.20 -15.00
CA LYS A 18 -7.18 -20.16 -14.65
C LYS A 18 -5.84 -19.69 -15.20
N GLU A 19 -4.95 -19.28 -14.31
CA GLU A 19 -3.60 -18.89 -14.67
C GLU A 19 -2.73 -20.11 -15.02
N ASN A 20 -1.84 -19.95 -15.99
CA ASN A 20 -0.85 -20.95 -16.37
C ASN A 20 0.52 -20.63 -15.71
N ALA A 21 0.52 -20.20 -14.45
CA ALA A 21 1.74 -19.77 -13.78
C ALA A 21 2.81 -20.87 -13.75
N TYR A 22 4.07 -20.46 -13.93
CA TYR A 22 5.23 -21.33 -13.78
C TYR A 22 5.35 -21.89 -12.36
N ASP A 23 5.60 -23.20 -12.25
CA ASP A 23 6.03 -23.87 -11.03
C ASP A 23 7.12 -24.89 -11.41
N PRO A 24 8.29 -24.88 -10.76
CA PRO A 24 9.42 -25.72 -11.17
C PRO A 24 9.13 -27.23 -11.11
N VAL A 25 8.14 -27.67 -10.32
CA VAL A 25 7.78 -29.07 -10.13
C VAL A 25 6.43 -29.39 -10.78
N LYS A 26 5.41 -28.56 -10.51
CA LYS A 26 4.02 -28.82 -10.89
C LYS A 26 3.68 -28.32 -12.30
N ASN A 27 4.35 -27.28 -12.78
CA ASN A 27 4.10 -26.69 -14.09
C ASN A 27 5.37 -26.04 -14.67
N PRO A 28 6.42 -26.83 -15.01
CA PRO A 28 7.69 -26.30 -15.45
C PRO A 28 7.62 -25.60 -16.83
N LYS A 29 6.48 -25.73 -17.53
CA LYS A 29 6.18 -25.05 -18.80
C LYS A 29 5.19 -23.90 -18.63
N GLY A 30 4.86 -23.53 -17.39
CA GLY A 30 4.01 -22.38 -17.12
C GLY A 30 4.70 -21.05 -17.45
N ASP A 31 3.91 -20.00 -17.51
CA ASP A 31 4.34 -18.65 -17.81
C ASP A 31 5.08 -18.04 -16.62
N VAL A 32 6.27 -17.49 -16.90
CA VAL A 32 7.06 -16.73 -15.91
C VAL A 32 6.62 -15.28 -15.96
N ILE A 33 6.14 -14.77 -14.83
CA ILE A 33 5.63 -13.40 -14.74
C ILE A 33 6.80 -12.42 -14.58
N LEU A 34 7.08 -11.65 -15.64
CA LEU A 34 8.08 -10.59 -15.65
C LEU A 34 7.47 -9.18 -15.73
N THR A 35 6.14 -9.09 -15.65
CA THR A 35 5.39 -7.85 -15.89
C THR A 35 5.07 -7.07 -14.62
N ASN A 36 5.24 -7.67 -13.44
CA ASN A 36 4.86 -7.07 -12.17
C ASN A 36 6.05 -6.36 -11.51
N ALA A 37 5.81 -5.13 -11.06
CA ALA A 37 6.79 -4.35 -10.30
C ALA A 37 6.70 -4.66 -8.80
N PHE A 38 7.10 -5.88 -8.41
CA PHE A 38 7.18 -6.29 -7.01
C PHE A 38 8.64 -6.38 -6.54
N ASN A 39 8.92 -5.88 -5.35
CA ASN A 39 10.22 -6.09 -4.70
C ASN A 39 10.13 -7.30 -3.77
N TRP A 40 10.40 -8.49 -4.31
CA TRP A 40 10.41 -9.73 -3.52
C TRP A 40 11.70 -9.90 -2.69
N PHE A 41 12.78 -9.21 -3.05
CA PHE A 41 14.10 -9.38 -2.43
C PHE A 41 14.14 -8.98 -0.96
N ILE A 42 13.26 -8.08 -0.53
CA ILE A 42 13.18 -7.63 0.87
C ILE A 42 12.33 -8.54 1.78
N TYR A 43 11.70 -9.59 1.20
CA TYR A 43 10.74 -10.41 1.93
C TYR A 43 11.34 -11.07 3.17
N GLU A 44 12.49 -11.74 3.03
CA GLU A 44 13.13 -12.46 4.13
C GLU A 44 13.57 -11.50 5.25
N ASP A 45 14.18 -10.38 4.88
CA ASP A 45 14.62 -9.36 5.84
C ASP A 45 13.45 -8.75 6.60
N LEU A 46 12.36 -8.41 5.91
CA LEU A 46 11.16 -7.88 6.53
C LEU A 46 10.49 -8.91 7.44
N ALA A 47 10.38 -10.17 6.99
CA ALA A 47 9.84 -11.27 7.79
C ALA A 47 10.65 -11.47 9.07
N ASN A 48 11.98 -11.50 8.96
CA ASN A 48 12.89 -11.62 10.09
C ASN A 48 12.75 -10.44 11.06
N PHE A 49 12.66 -9.21 10.54
CA PHE A 49 12.42 -8.03 11.35
C PHE A 49 11.10 -8.14 12.14
N MET A 50 9.99 -8.48 11.47
CA MET A 50 8.69 -8.64 12.14
C MET A 50 8.72 -9.75 13.20
N ASN A 51 9.35 -10.89 12.91
CA ASN A 51 9.46 -11.99 13.87
C ASN A 51 10.26 -11.59 15.12
N ASN A 52 11.32 -10.80 14.94
CA ASN A 52 12.19 -10.39 16.04
C ASN A 52 11.66 -9.21 16.86
N HIS A 53 10.87 -8.34 16.25
CA HIS A 53 10.45 -7.06 16.85
C HIS A 53 8.95 -6.93 17.11
N VAL A 54 8.11 -7.73 16.44
CA VAL A 54 6.64 -7.69 16.57
C VAL A 54 6.11 -8.98 17.20
N CYS A 55 6.45 -10.14 16.63
CA CYS A 55 5.97 -11.44 17.08
C CYS A 55 7.05 -12.22 17.86
N ARG A 56 7.60 -11.64 18.94
CA ARG A 56 8.60 -12.35 19.76
C ARG A 56 7.91 -13.43 20.61
N LYS A 57 7.74 -14.63 20.02
CA LYS A 57 7.39 -15.97 20.58
C LYS A 57 6.17 -16.71 19.97
N THR A 58 5.84 -16.54 18.70
CA THR A 58 5.02 -17.56 18.00
C THR A 58 5.55 -17.83 16.60
N ALA A 59 5.54 -19.12 16.24
CA ALA A 59 6.05 -19.74 15.01
C ALA A 59 5.49 -19.12 13.70
N PRO A 60 6.02 -19.47 12.52
CA PRO A 60 6.05 -18.62 11.34
C PRO A 60 4.64 -18.27 10.84
N ILE A 61 4.43 -16.95 10.66
CA ILE A 61 3.52 -16.27 9.72
C ILE A 61 2.22 -17.05 9.43
N LEU A 62 1.38 -17.18 10.46
CA LEU A 62 -0.06 -17.16 10.27
C LEU A 62 -0.55 -15.89 10.97
N ILE A 63 -0.95 -14.91 10.15
CA ILE A 63 -1.40 -13.58 10.59
C ILE A 63 -2.54 -13.70 11.63
N ASP A 64 -3.31 -14.79 11.60
CA ASP A 64 -4.37 -15.08 12.58
C ASP A 64 -3.88 -15.32 14.01
N LYS A 65 -2.63 -15.76 14.22
CA LYS A 65 -2.15 -16.14 15.58
C LYS A 65 -1.38 -15.05 16.32
N CYS A 66 -0.93 -14.00 15.65
CA CYS A 66 -0.22 -12.91 16.34
C CYS A 66 -1.18 -11.93 17.05
N ILE A 67 -2.48 -11.95 16.72
CA ILE A 67 -3.51 -11.17 17.42
C ILE A 67 -4.13 -11.94 18.61
N ILE A 68 -4.14 -13.28 18.58
CA ILE A 68 -4.96 -14.08 19.52
C ILE A 68 -4.15 -14.70 20.68
N ASN A 69 -2.83 -14.87 20.55
CA ASN A 69 -2.05 -15.53 21.60
C ASN A 69 -1.65 -14.56 22.73
N HIS A 70 -2.28 -14.77 23.89
CA HIS A 70 -2.09 -14.13 25.20
C HIS A 70 -0.67 -14.21 25.82
N HIS A 71 0.40 -14.35 25.02
CA HIS A 71 1.77 -14.53 25.51
C HIS A 71 2.81 -13.58 24.88
N SER A 72 2.40 -12.61 24.07
CA SER A 72 3.26 -11.46 23.77
C SER A 72 3.30 -10.53 24.99
N LYS A 73 4.50 -10.23 25.50
CA LYS A 73 4.72 -9.26 26.60
C LYS A 73 4.43 -7.80 26.21
N HIS A 74 4.00 -7.56 24.97
CA HIS A 74 3.43 -6.31 24.52
C HIS A 74 1.94 -6.53 24.31
N GLU A 75 1.14 -6.16 25.31
CA GLU A 75 -0.30 -6.04 25.11
C GLU A 75 -0.53 -5.07 23.96
N LEU A 76 -1.36 -5.48 22.99
CA LEU A 76 -1.84 -4.58 21.96
C LEU A 76 -2.54 -3.42 22.67
N ASP A 77 -1.99 -2.22 22.54
CA ASP A 77 -2.62 -1.03 23.08
C ASP A 77 -4.00 -0.89 22.43
N LYS A 78 -5.05 -1.07 23.24
CA LYS A 78 -6.45 -1.03 22.79
C LYS A 78 -6.79 0.32 22.16
N SER A 79 -6.04 1.39 22.47
CA SER A 79 -6.19 2.69 21.82
C SER A 79 -5.97 2.61 20.30
N LEU A 80 -5.12 1.68 19.84
CA LEU A 80 -4.83 1.43 18.42
C LEU A 80 -6.00 0.77 17.67
N LEU A 81 -6.96 0.20 18.40
CA LEU A 81 -8.20 -0.36 17.85
C LEU A 81 -9.34 0.67 17.79
N THR A 82 -9.03 1.94 18.07
CA THR A 82 -9.94 3.06 17.94
C THR A 82 -9.44 4.03 16.87
N TYR A 83 -10.16 5.12 16.61
CA TYR A 83 -9.73 6.15 15.66
C TYR A 83 -8.38 6.80 16.04
N GLY A 84 -7.91 6.65 17.28
CA GLY A 84 -6.60 7.14 17.71
C GLY A 84 -6.45 8.63 17.47
N GLU A 85 -5.40 9.02 16.74
CA GLU A 85 -5.12 10.41 16.33
C GLU A 85 -5.90 10.86 15.08
N GLY A 86 -6.95 10.14 14.70
CA GLY A 86 -7.85 10.51 13.61
C GLY A 86 -7.28 10.19 12.23
N TYR A 87 -7.66 11.01 11.25
CA TYR A 87 -7.44 10.74 9.82
C TYR A 87 -6.04 11.06 9.31
N THR A 88 -5.21 11.77 10.08
CA THR A 88 -3.84 12.17 9.68
C THR A 88 -2.80 11.08 9.94
N GLY A 89 -3.16 10.08 10.75
CA GLY A 89 -2.23 9.06 11.22
C GLY A 89 -1.38 9.52 12.41
N THR A 90 -0.90 8.55 13.20
CA THR A 90 -0.23 8.86 14.47
C THR A 90 1.05 9.69 14.30
N LEU A 91 1.31 10.62 15.21
CA LEU A 91 2.51 11.46 15.26
C LEU A 91 3.78 10.60 15.31
N ARG A 92 3.72 9.47 16.02
CA ARG A 92 4.82 8.49 16.05
C ARG A 92 5.15 8.01 14.64
N LEU A 93 4.14 7.63 13.86
CA LEU A 93 4.31 7.14 12.49
C LEU A 93 4.75 8.26 11.53
N ARG A 94 4.12 9.43 11.60
CA ARG A 94 4.49 10.61 10.80
C ARG A 94 5.92 11.04 11.06
N SER A 95 6.33 11.12 12.32
CA SER A 95 7.72 11.44 12.71
C SER A 95 8.73 10.43 12.22
N ALA A 96 8.40 9.13 12.28
CA ALA A 96 9.27 8.08 11.75
C ALA A 96 9.41 8.18 10.22
N MET A 97 8.31 8.47 9.52
CA MET A 97 8.32 8.68 8.07
C MET A 97 9.13 9.91 7.68
N ALA A 98 8.93 11.06 8.35
CA ALA A 98 9.71 12.28 8.12
C ALA A 98 11.22 12.01 8.27
N LYS A 99 11.62 11.32 9.35
CA LYS A 99 13.02 10.92 9.57
C LYS A 99 13.55 10.00 8.47
N HIS A 100 12.75 9.03 8.02
CA HIS A 100 13.12 8.14 6.93
C HIS A 100 13.32 8.91 5.61
N LEU A 101 12.36 9.75 5.24
CA LEU A 101 12.41 10.53 4.00
C LEU A 101 13.59 11.51 4.01
N ASN A 102 13.79 12.23 5.10
CA ASN A 102 14.92 13.15 5.24
C ASN A 102 16.27 12.43 5.14
N ARG A 103 16.39 11.23 5.75
CA ARG A 103 17.63 10.43 5.73
C ARG A 103 17.96 9.88 4.35
N HIS A 104 16.97 9.47 3.57
CA HIS A 104 17.20 8.75 2.31
C HIS A 104 17.16 9.65 1.08
N PHE A 105 16.26 10.63 1.05
CA PHE A 105 16.04 11.48 -0.13
C PHE A 105 16.74 12.83 -0.05
N HIS A 106 17.24 13.24 1.12
CA HIS A 106 17.96 14.51 1.33
C HIS A 106 17.24 15.72 0.67
N PRO A 107 15.96 15.95 1.03
CA PRO A 107 15.17 17.00 0.41
C PRO A 107 15.80 18.38 0.64
N ALA A 108 15.55 19.31 -0.30
CA ALA A 108 16.11 20.67 -0.24
C ALA A 108 15.70 21.43 1.04
N GLN A 109 14.54 21.09 1.60
CA GLN A 109 14.09 21.52 2.93
C GLN A 109 13.71 20.28 3.75
N PRO A 110 14.07 20.22 5.05
CA PRO A 110 13.67 19.11 5.90
C PRO A 110 12.15 18.98 6.01
N ILE A 111 11.65 17.76 5.84
CA ILE A 111 10.21 17.44 5.96
C ILE A 111 9.85 17.31 7.45
N ASP A 112 8.80 18.01 7.87
CA ASP A 112 8.21 17.92 9.21
C ASP A 112 7.10 16.85 9.29
N ALA A 113 6.84 16.32 10.48
CA ALA A 113 5.78 15.33 10.68
C ALA A 113 4.38 15.89 10.38
N GLU A 114 4.16 17.19 10.55
CA GLU A 114 2.88 17.86 10.24
C GLU A 114 2.65 18.02 8.73
N GLU A 115 3.67 17.79 7.90
CA GLU A 115 3.57 17.80 6.43
C GLU A 115 3.24 16.41 5.85
N ILE A 116 3.04 15.40 6.71
CA ILE A 116 2.82 14.02 6.31
C ILE A 116 1.42 13.57 6.69
N THR A 117 0.72 12.96 5.73
CA THR A 117 -0.50 12.19 5.94
C THR A 117 -0.41 10.84 5.23
N PHE A 118 -1.35 9.94 5.51
CA PHE A 118 -1.38 8.59 4.94
C PHE A 118 -2.68 8.35 4.18
N THR A 119 -2.57 7.58 3.10
CA THR A 119 -3.70 7.05 2.33
C THR A 119 -3.56 5.53 2.23
N ALA A 120 -4.61 4.85 1.76
CA ALA A 120 -4.58 3.42 1.48
C ALA A 120 -3.78 3.13 0.18
N GLY A 121 -2.48 3.43 0.20
CA GLY A 121 -1.56 3.22 -0.91
C GLY A 121 -1.57 4.32 -1.98
N VAL A 122 -0.70 4.15 -2.98
CA VAL A 122 -0.44 5.14 -4.03
C VAL A 122 -1.63 5.32 -4.99
N THR A 123 -2.42 4.27 -5.22
CA THR A 123 -3.65 4.37 -6.02
C THR A 123 -4.62 5.38 -5.41
N ASN A 124 -4.79 5.33 -4.08
CA ASN A 124 -5.65 6.29 -3.39
C ASN A 124 -5.01 7.69 -3.34
N ILE A 125 -3.69 7.81 -3.17
CA ILE A 125 -3.05 9.13 -3.11
C ILE A 125 -3.13 9.87 -4.46
N ASN A 126 -2.97 9.15 -5.57
CA ASN A 126 -3.14 9.71 -6.91
C ASN A 126 -4.54 10.34 -7.06
N GLU A 127 -5.57 9.61 -6.66
CA GLU A 127 -6.95 10.10 -6.67
C GLU A 127 -7.16 11.34 -5.79
N VAL A 128 -6.64 11.31 -4.56
CA VAL A 128 -6.73 12.45 -3.63
C VAL A 128 -6.03 13.67 -4.22
N CYS A 129 -4.85 13.50 -4.83
CA CYS A 129 -4.16 14.59 -5.51
C CYS A 129 -5.03 15.21 -6.59
N ALA A 130 -5.64 14.41 -7.48
CA ALA A 130 -6.55 14.93 -8.51
C ALA A 130 -7.75 15.67 -7.90
N LEU A 131 -8.33 15.16 -6.81
CA LEU A 131 -9.47 15.82 -6.14
C LEU A 131 -9.11 17.15 -5.48
N VAL A 132 -7.88 17.31 -5.02
CA VAL A 132 -7.44 18.53 -4.31
C VAL A 132 -6.95 19.60 -5.27
N ILE A 133 -6.38 19.22 -6.43
CA ILE A 133 -5.71 20.16 -7.34
C ILE A 133 -6.48 20.44 -8.65
N CYS A 134 -7.57 19.72 -8.92
CA CYS A 134 -8.32 19.85 -10.18
C CYS A 134 -9.83 19.95 -9.93
N ASP A 135 -10.46 20.88 -10.66
CA ASP A 135 -11.91 20.92 -10.83
C ASP A 135 -12.39 20.04 -12.00
N PRO A 136 -13.68 19.69 -12.08
CA PRO A 136 -14.23 18.99 -13.24
C PRO A 136 -13.98 19.76 -14.55
N GLY A 137 -13.19 19.17 -15.45
CA GLY A 137 -12.81 19.76 -16.73
C GLY A 137 -11.33 20.12 -16.83
N ASP A 138 -10.62 20.21 -15.70
CA ASP A 138 -9.18 20.38 -15.67
C ASP A 138 -8.44 19.13 -16.16
N ALA A 139 -7.17 19.30 -16.50
CA ALA A 139 -6.32 18.24 -17.00
C ALA A 139 -4.97 18.19 -16.26
N ILE A 140 -4.50 16.97 -16.00
CA ILE A 140 -3.16 16.69 -15.49
C ILE A 140 -2.27 16.26 -16.66
N MET A 141 -1.15 16.94 -16.87
CA MET A 141 -0.18 16.58 -17.91
C MET A 141 0.76 15.49 -17.40
N LEU A 142 0.94 14.42 -18.18
CA LEU A 142 1.83 13.30 -17.85
C LEU A 142 2.94 13.14 -18.90
N GLY A 143 4.20 13.15 -18.47
CA GLY A 143 5.36 12.92 -19.34
C GLY A 143 5.53 11.45 -19.67
N LYS A 144 5.44 11.08 -20.96
CA LYS A 144 5.56 9.68 -21.42
C LYS A 144 7.01 9.19 -21.44
N PRO A 145 7.27 7.88 -21.18
CA PRO A 145 6.31 6.83 -20.82
C PRO A 145 5.78 6.96 -19.38
N ILE A 146 4.59 6.42 -19.11
CA ILE A 146 3.89 6.60 -17.83
C ILE A 146 3.53 5.28 -17.16
N TYR A 147 3.31 5.34 -15.84
CA TYR A 147 2.63 4.29 -15.10
C TYR A 147 1.21 4.10 -15.66
N GLY A 148 0.94 2.94 -16.24
CA GLY A 148 -0.31 2.66 -16.98
C GLY A 148 -1.59 3.00 -16.21
N PRO A 149 -1.69 2.67 -14.91
CA PRO A 149 -2.87 2.99 -14.11
C PRO A 149 -3.11 4.47 -13.81
N PHE A 150 -2.19 5.41 -14.11
CA PHE A 150 -2.44 6.85 -13.83
C PHE A 150 -3.75 7.37 -14.42
N ALA A 151 -4.06 7.00 -15.67
CA ALA A 151 -5.30 7.42 -16.32
C ALA A 151 -6.56 6.93 -15.56
N LYS A 152 -6.44 5.83 -14.81
CA LYS A 152 -7.47 5.30 -13.93
C LYS A 152 -7.45 6.00 -12.57
N ASP A 153 -6.30 6.02 -11.91
CA ASP A 153 -6.16 6.49 -10.54
C ASP A 153 -6.59 7.95 -10.39
N PHE A 154 -6.33 8.81 -11.39
CA PHE A 154 -6.70 10.23 -11.33
C PHE A 154 -8.18 10.54 -11.60
N VAL A 155 -8.96 9.60 -12.16
CA VAL A 155 -10.33 9.90 -12.63
C VAL A 155 -11.42 9.03 -11.99
N MET A 156 -11.07 7.88 -11.41
CA MET A 156 -12.08 6.89 -11.05
C MET A 156 -12.93 7.24 -9.83
N ARG A 157 -12.44 8.09 -8.92
CA ARG A 157 -13.15 8.54 -7.71
C ARG A 157 -13.73 7.33 -6.96
N THR A 158 -12.83 6.54 -6.38
CA THR A 158 -13.04 5.23 -5.71
C THR A 158 -13.78 5.32 -4.39
N GLY A 159 -13.92 6.52 -3.82
CA GLY A 159 -14.78 6.84 -2.67
C GLY A 159 -16.24 7.11 -2.98
#